data_AF-A0AAV5H7V5-F1
#
_entry.id   AF-A0AAV5H7V5-F1
#
_cell.length_a   1.000
_cell.length_b   1.000
_cell.length_c   1.000
_cell.angle_alpha   90.00
_cell.angle_beta   90.00
_cell.angle_gamma   90.00
#
_symmetry.space_group_name_H-M   'P 1'
#
loop_
_entity.id
_entity.type
_entity.pdbx_description
1 polymer ?
#
loop_
_entity_poly.entity_id
_entity_poly.type
_entity_poly.pdbx_seq_one_letter_code
_entity_poly.pdbx_strand_id
1 'polypeptide(L)'
;MMKKILATALAVCMTVSLAACSNSAQGTQGSEPAAAGTEAAGTEAASDSAAAAESTEAQEPAAEGKVTGIDDLPGKTIGVQLGTTGDIYASDYEEQGSTIERFNKGNDAVQALLQGKIDCVIIDEQPAKAFVANTTGLKILEEPFAEEDYAICISKDNADLTAKINEALAQLKEDGTLDNIVKNYIGDDTKGQFPYESPADVDRSNGTLVMATNAYFEPYEYYQGDKVVGIDADMAQAVCDVLGYELKIEDMEFDSIINAIQSGKADLGVAGITVTEDRQQSVDFSDSYASSKQVIIIKE
;
A
#
# COMPACT_ATOMS: atom_id res chain seq x y z
N MET A 1 -13.63 -15.52 -10.07
CA MET A 1 -14.21 -14.62 -11.10
C MET A 1 -14.82 -13.41 -10.40
N MET A 2 -14.44 -12.22 -10.87
CA MET A 2 -14.71 -10.88 -10.34
C MET A 2 -16.16 -10.61 -9.87
N LYS A 3 -16.28 -9.89 -8.75
CA LYS A 3 -17.33 -8.87 -8.58
C LYS A 3 -16.71 -7.59 -8.02
N LYS A 4 -16.40 -6.67 -8.94
CA LYS A 4 -16.09 -5.26 -8.68
C LYS A 4 -17.35 -4.58 -8.11
N ILE A 5 -17.21 -3.86 -7.00
CA ILE A 5 -18.22 -2.91 -6.51
C ILE A 5 -17.86 -1.54 -7.11
N LEU A 6 -18.78 -0.99 -7.89
CA LEU A 6 -18.70 0.33 -8.51
C LEU A 6 -19.51 1.30 -7.64
N ALA A 7 -18.86 2.28 -7.01
CA ALA A 7 -19.54 3.38 -6.33
C ALA A 7 -19.76 4.53 -7.33
N THR A 8 -21.03 4.86 -7.58
CA THR A 8 -21.43 5.97 -8.47
C THR A 8 -21.58 7.24 -7.65
N ALA A 9 -20.73 8.23 -7.91
CA ALA A 9 -20.87 9.60 -7.40
C ALA A 9 -21.99 10.34 -8.15
N LEU A 10 -22.98 10.86 -7.43
CA LEU A 10 -24.03 11.71 -7.99
C LEU A 10 -23.77 13.18 -7.63
N ALA A 11 -23.34 13.96 -8.62
CA ALA A 11 -23.25 15.40 -8.51
C ALA A 11 -24.64 16.03 -8.65
N VAL A 12 -25.09 16.78 -7.64
CA VAL A 12 -26.29 17.63 -7.72
C VAL A 12 -25.84 19.08 -7.90
N CYS A 13 -25.95 19.57 -9.12
CA CYS A 13 -25.88 20.99 -9.44
C CYS A 13 -27.32 21.56 -9.37
N MET A 14 -27.60 22.44 -8.40
CA MET A 14 -28.86 23.17 -8.33
C MET A 14 -28.58 24.66 -8.58
N THR A 15 -28.88 25.10 -9.81
CA THR A 15 -29.01 26.51 -10.18
C THR A 15 -30.33 27.05 -9.65
N VAL A 16 -30.28 28.09 -8.81
CA VAL A 16 -31.45 28.87 -8.41
C VAL A 16 -31.64 30.00 -9.41
N SER A 17 -32.80 30.05 -10.07
CA SER A 17 -33.31 31.28 -10.68
C SER A 17 -34.80 31.44 -10.35
N LEU A 18 -35.16 32.69 -10.07
CA LEU A 18 -36.37 33.17 -9.42
C LEU A 18 -37.65 33.11 -10.29
N ALA A 19 -38.76 33.01 -9.56
CA ALA A 19 -40.05 33.68 -9.76
C ALA A 19 -41.07 33.14 -10.79
N ALA A 20 -42.19 32.64 -10.27
CA ALA A 20 -43.53 33.06 -10.70
C ALA A 20 -44.53 32.83 -9.55
N CYS A 21 -45.29 33.87 -9.20
CA CYS A 21 -46.34 33.87 -8.19
C CYS A 21 -47.72 33.52 -8.80
N SER A 22 -48.57 32.96 -7.92
CA SER A 22 -50.01 33.21 -7.76
C SER A 22 -51.07 32.31 -8.42
N ASN A 23 -51.97 31.83 -7.52
CA ASN A 23 -53.41 31.52 -7.62
C ASN A 23 -53.87 30.44 -8.63
N SER A 24 -54.89 29.59 -8.39
CA SER A 24 -56.06 29.66 -7.50
C SER A 24 -56.83 28.32 -7.48
N ALA A 25 -57.40 27.98 -6.31
CA ALA A 25 -58.75 27.44 -6.04
C ALA A 25 -59.37 26.21 -6.77
N GLN A 26 -59.82 25.27 -5.90
CA GLN A 26 -61.13 24.57 -5.82
C GLN A 26 -61.46 23.29 -6.62
N GLY A 27 -62.03 22.32 -5.89
CA GLY A 27 -63.16 21.45 -6.33
C GLY A 27 -62.83 19.95 -6.47
N THR A 28 -63.02 19.09 -5.46
CA THR A 28 -64.22 18.25 -5.13
C THR A 28 -64.20 16.81 -5.68
N GLN A 29 -64.36 15.84 -4.76
CA GLN A 29 -65.12 14.55 -4.79
C GLN A 29 -64.99 13.63 -6.03
N GLY A 30 -64.89 12.30 -5.97
CA GLY A 30 -65.11 11.27 -4.95
C GLY A 30 -65.26 9.90 -5.68
N SER A 31 -65.57 8.84 -4.93
CA SER A 31 -66.01 7.48 -5.35
C SER A 31 -64.97 6.38 -5.71
N GLU A 32 -64.82 5.47 -4.73
CA GLU A 32 -64.71 3.99 -4.80
C GLU A 32 -65.82 3.32 -5.67
N PRO A 33 -65.93 1.98 -5.78
CA PRO A 33 -64.95 0.87 -5.84
C PRO A 33 -65.36 -0.19 -6.92
N ALA A 34 -64.74 -1.38 -6.87
CA ALA A 34 -65.22 -2.74 -7.28
C ALA A 34 -64.19 -3.43 -8.20
N ALA A 35 -63.51 -4.51 -7.83
CA ALA A 35 -63.92 -5.85 -7.35
C ALA A 35 -64.01 -6.91 -8.46
N ALA A 36 -63.39 -8.05 -8.15
CA ALA A 36 -63.77 -9.43 -8.47
C ALA A 36 -63.19 -10.14 -9.71
N GLY A 37 -62.84 -11.41 -9.45
CA GLY A 37 -62.73 -12.53 -10.39
C GLY A 37 -61.28 -12.88 -10.77
N THR A 38 -60.78 -14.11 -10.69
CA THR A 38 -61.45 -15.42 -10.52
C THR A 38 -60.35 -16.49 -10.25
N GLU A 39 -60.73 -17.56 -9.53
CA GLU A 39 -60.33 -19.01 -9.60
C GLU A 39 -59.13 -19.48 -10.45
N ALA A 40 -58.55 -20.67 -10.28
CA ALA A 40 -58.36 -21.67 -9.23
C ALA A 40 -57.59 -22.83 -9.91
N ALA A 41 -56.79 -23.55 -9.11
CA ALA A 41 -56.40 -24.96 -9.25
C ALA A 41 -55.59 -25.46 -10.48
N GLY A 42 -54.62 -26.35 -10.22
CA GLY A 42 -54.12 -27.29 -11.25
C GLY A 42 -52.67 -27.75 -11.14
N THR A 43 -52.42 -28.65 -10.20
CA THR A 43 -51.38 -29.71 -10.08
C THR A 43 -50.39 -30.03 -11.22
N GLU A 44 -49.14 -30.25 -10.77
CA GLU A 44 -48.14 -31.30 -11.10
C GLU A 44 -47.67 -31.55 -12.54
N ALA A 45 -46.35 -31.40 -12.73
CA ALA A 45 -45.51 -32.44 -13.34
C ALA A 45 -44.05 -32.28 -12.89
N ALA A 46 -43.49 -33.34 -12.32
CA ALA A 46 -42.07 -33.48 -12.04
C ALA A 46 -41.30 -33.82 -13.33
N SER A 47 -40.10 -33.27 -13.49
CA SER A 47 -39.06 -33.91 -14.30
C SER A 47 -37.72 -33.86 -13.58
N ASP A 48 -37.17 -35.06 -13.47
CA ASP A 48 -35.91 -35.47 -12.89
C ASP A 48 -34.72 -34.80 -13.61
N SER A 49 -33.74 -34.34 -12.84
CA SER A 49 -32.43 -33.90 -13.34
C SER A 49 -31.39 -34.19 -12.27
N ALA A 50 -30.64 -35.25 -12.53
CA ALA A 50 -29.54 -35.75 -11.74
C ALA A 50 -28.56 -34.65 -11.32
N ALA A 51 -28.33 -34.52 -10.02
CA ALA A 51 -27.25 -33.73 -9.45
C ALA A 51 -25.92 -34.47 -9.68
N ALA A 52 -25.03 -33.86 -10.45
CA ALA A 52 -23.61 -34.19 -10.41
C ALA A 52 -23.05 -33.61 -9.10
N ALA A 53 -22.56 -34.48 -8.23
CA ALA A 53 -21.82 -34.09 -7.04
C ALA A 53 -20.45 -33.55 -7.47
N GLU A 54 -20.29 -32.23 -7.43
CA GLU A 54 -18.98 -31.59 -7.40
C GLU A 54 -18.41 -31.83 -5.99
N SER A 55 -17.31 -32.58 -5.92
CA SER A 55 -16.52 -32.74 -4.72
C SER A 55 -15.89 -31.40 -4.37
N THR A 56 -16.51 -30.68 -3.46
CA THR A 56 -15.83 -29.63 -2.70
C THR A 56 -14.83 -30.33 -1.80
N GLU A 57 -13.52 -30.18 -2.09
CA GLU A 57 -12.52 -30.40 -1.05
C GLU A 57 -12.80 -29.38 0.04
N ALA A 58 -13.37 -29.87 1.15
CA ALA A 58 -13.49 -29.10 2.36
C ALA A 58 -12.07 -28.80 2.84
N GLN A 59 -11.66 -27.54 2.72
CA GLN A 59 -10.53 -27.01 3.47
C GLN A 59 -10.78 -27.31 4.94
N GLU A 60 -9.86 -28.04 5.58
CA GLU A 60 -9.95 -28.29 7.02
C GLU A 60 -10.10 -26.95 7.75
N PRO A 61 -11.04 -26.81 8.68
CA PRO A 61 -11.12 -25.60 9.49
C PRO A 61 -9.79 -25.40 10.20
N ALA A 62 -9.20 -24.20 10.04
CA ALA A 62 -7.99 -23.83 10.74
C ALA A 62 -8.13 -24.16 12.23
N ALA A 63 -7.13 -24.85 12.80
CA ALA A 63 -7.08 -25.10 14.23
C ALA A 63 -7.26 -23.78 14.97
N GLU A 64 -8.25 -23.71 15.88
CA GLU A 64 -8.63 -22.49 16.61
C GLU A 64 -7.40 -21.66 16.99
N GLY A 65 -7.28 -20.46 16.41
CA GLY A 65 -6.21 -19.51 16.76
C GLY A 65 -5.09 -19.33 15.73
N LYS A 66 -4.85 -20.23 14.76
CA LYS A 66 -3.76 -20.05 13.78
C LYS A 66 -4.19 -19.21 12.57
N VAL A 67 -3.29 -18.36 12.08
CA VAL A 67 -3.43 -17.64 10.80
C VAL A 67 -2.77 -18.48 9.71
N THR A 68 -3.48 -18.81 8.64
CA THR A 68 -2.96 -19.56 7.49
C THR A 68 -3.22 -18.88 6.15
N GLY A 69 -4.12 -17.89 6.14
CA GLY A 69 -4.42 -17.02 5.01
C GLY A 69 -5.14 -15.75 5.48
N ILE A 70 -5.53 -14.92 4.51
CA ILE A 70 -6.21 -13.63 4.76
C ILE A 70 -7.56 -13.84 5.47
N ASP A 71 -8.27 -14.91 5.15
CA ASP A 71 -9.57 -15.26 5.74
C ASP A 71 -9.52 -15.53 7.26
N ASP A 72 -8.32 -15.81 7.80
CA ASP A 72 -8.12 -16.04 9.23
C ASP A 72 -7.82 -14.76 10.02
N LEU A 73 -7.68 -13.60 9.36
CA LEU A 73 -7.35 -12.33 10.01
C LEU A 73 -8.43 -11.75 10.94
N PRO A 74 -9.75 -11.92 10.70
CA PRO A 74 -10.78 -11.45 11.64
C PRO A 74 -10.60 -12.00 13.05
N GLY A 75 -10.66 -11.11 14.06
CA GLY A 75 -10.50 -11.47 15.47
C GLY A 75 -9.05 -11.69 15.92
N LYS A 76 -8.06 -11.44 15.07
CA LYS A 76 -6.63 -11.62 15.38
C LYS A 76 -5.97 -10.35 15.91
N THR A 77 -4.84 -10.52 16.57
CA THR A 77 -3.94 -9.41 16.88
C THR A 77 -2.89 -9.30 15.78
N ILE A 78 -2.91 -8.21 15.02
CA ILE A 78 -2.10 -8.03 13.80
C ILE A 78 -1.08 -6.93 14.05
N GLY A 79 0.21 -7.23 13.89
CA GLY A 79 1.28 -6.26 13.95
C GLY A 79 1.49 -5.56 12.61
N VAL A 80 1.68 -4.24 12.64
CA VAL A 80 1.97 -3.42 11.47
C VAL A 80 2.98 -2.33 11.82
N GLN A 81 3.67 -1.78 10.82
CA GLN A 81 4.43 -0.54 10.99
C GLN A 81 3.48 0.66 10.83
N LEU A 82 3.52 1.58 11.79
CA LEU A 82 2.64 2.75 11.86
C LEU A 82 2.76 3.62 10.59
N GLY A 83 1.62 3.95 9.99
CA GLY A 83 1.52 4.85 8.84
C GLY A 83 1.76 4.21 7.47
N THR A 84 2.16 2.93 7.42
CA THR A 84 2.31 2.20 6.15
C THR A 84 0.95 1.82 5.56
N THR A 85 0.94 1.41 4.31
CA THR A 85 -0.25 0.85 3.65
C THR A 85 -0.69 -0.48 4.29
N GLY A 86 0.24 -1.28 4.81
CA GLY A 86 -0.07 -2.42 5.67
C GLY A 86 -0.91 -2.03 6.89
N ASP A 87 -0.56 -0.94 7.59
CA ASP A 87 -1.37 -0.39 8.70
C ASP A 87 -2.74 0.11 8.23
N ILE A 88 -2.77 0.92 7.16
CA ILE A 88 -4.00 1.48 6.61
C ILE A 88 -5.00 0.38 6.26
N TYR A 89 -4.57 -0.66 5.52
CA TYR A 89 -5.44 -1.74 5.09
C TYR A 89 -5.76 -2.74 6.21
N ALA A 90 -4.84 -2.99 7.15
CA ALA A 90 -5.13 -3.84 8.30
C ALA A 90 -6.19 -3.22 9.23
N SER A 91 -6.30 -1.89 9.26
CA SER A 91 -7.28 -1.18 10.09
C SER A 91 -8.74 -1.57 9.77
N ASP A 92 -9.05 -1.99 8.54
CA ASP A 92 -10.38 -2.48 8.16
C ASP A 92 -10.80 -3.75 8.93
N TYR A 93 -9.85 -4.48 9.52
CA TYR A 93 -10.12 -5.65 10.34
C TYR A 93 -10.49 -5.31 11.80
N GLU A 94 -10.30 -4.06 12.25
CA GLU A 94 -10.76 -3.63 13.58
C GLU A 94 -12.29 -3.77 13.70
N GLU A 95 -13.02 -3.45 12.63
CA GLU A 95 -14.48 -3.65 12.56
C GLU A 95 -14.89 -5.13 12.58
N GLN A 96 -13.95 -6.02 12.25
CA GLN A 96 -14.12 -7.48 12.24
C GLN A 96 -13.59 -8.13 13.53
N GLY A 97 -13.29 -7.32 14.55
CA GLY A 97 -12.88 -7.77 15.88
C GLY A 97 -11.38 -8.01 16.03
N SER A 98 -10.57 -7.69 15.03
CA SER A 98 -9.10 -7.74 15.13
C SER A 98 -8.56 -6.57 15.95
N THR A 99 -7.37 -6.74 16.53
CA THR A 99 -6.62 -5.70 17.22
C THR A 99 -5.38 -5.36 16.39
N ILE A 100 -5.21 -4.10 15.99
CA ILE A 100 -4.05 -3.66 15.21
C ILE A 100 -3.01 -3.04 16.13
N GLU A 101 -1.91 -3.77 16.33
CA GLU A 101 -0.76 -3.35 17.12
C GLU A 101 0.23 -2.62 16.21
N ARG A 102 0.34 -1.31 16.41
CA ARG A 102 1.15 -0.43 15.57
C ARG A 102 2.53 -0.22 16.19
N PHE A 103 3.56 -0.48 15.40
CA PHE A 103 4.97 -0.35 15.79
C PHE A 103 5.65 0.73 14.96
N ASN A 104 6.64 1.41 15.53
CA ASN A 104 7.44 2.38 14.79
C ASN A 104 8.32 1.72 13.71
N LYS A 105 8.67 0.45 13.91
CA LYS A 105 9.59 -0.30 13.05
C LYS A 105 9.10 -1.73 12.82
N GLY A 106 9.31 -2.25 11.61
CA GLY A 106 8.96 -3.63 11.25
C GLY A 106 9.64 -4.68 12.14
N ASN A 107 10.90 -4.44 12.56
CA ASN A 107 11.62 -5.36 13.44
C ASN A 107 10.92 -5.52 14.80
N ASP A 108 10.32 -4.46 15.34
CA ASP A 108 9.64 -4.50 16.64
C ASP A 108 8.35 -5.32 16.56
N ALA A 109 7.61 -5.19 15.45
CA ALA A 109 6.45 -6.04 15.14
C ALA A 109 6.86 -7.51 15.05
N VAL A 110 7.93 -7.82 14.30
CA VAL A 110 8.46 -9.19 14.19
C VAL A 110 8.89 -9.75 15.55
N GLN A 111 9.52 -8.94 16.41
CA GLN A 111 9.85 -9.38 17.77
C GLN A 111 8.61 -9.66 18.63
N ALA A 112 7.55 -8.87 18.49
CA ALA A 112 6.29 -9.12 19.17
C ALA A 112 5.65 -10.45 18.72
N LEU A 113 5.71 -10.77 17.42
CA LEU A 113 5.24 -12.03 16.86
C LEU A 113 6.00 -13.23 17.44
N LEU A 114 7.33 -13.17 17.48
CA LEU A 114 8.16 -14.24 18.05
C LEU A 114 7.83 -14.51 19.53
N GLN A 115 7.54 -13.44 20.28
CA GLN A 115 7.15 -13.46 21.69
C GLN A 115 5.70 -13.95 21.89
N GLY A 116 4.93 -14.18 20.82
CA GLY A 116 3.54 -14.60 20.89
C GLY A 116 2.60 -13.51 21.42
N LYS A 117 2.98 -12.24 21.26
CA LYS A 117 2.14 -11.09 21.64
C LYS A 117 1.11 -10.73 20.58
N ILE A 118 1.40 -11.08 19.33
CA ILE A 118 0.55 -10.87 18.16
C ILE A 118 0.50 -12.17 17.34
N ASP A 119 -0.53 -12.34 16.53
CA ASP A 119 -0.79 -13.55 15.75
C ASP A 119 -0.06 -13.56 14.40
N CYS A 120 0.10 -12.40 13.78
CA CYS A 120 0.80 -12.22 12.51
C CYS A 120 1.33 -10.78 12.35
N VAL A 121 2.20 -10.57 11.37
CA VAL A 121 2.68 -9.25 10.95
C VAL A 121 2.34 -9.03 9.49
N ILE A 122 1.74 -7.89 9.14
CA ILE A 122 1.57 -7.45 7.75
C ILE A 122 2.71 -6.48 7.43
N ILE A 123 3.49 -6.81 6.41
CA ILE A 123 4.68 -6.05 5.99
C ILE A 123 5.06 -6.38 4.55
N ASP A 124 5.77 -5.48 3.90
CA ASP A 124 6.25 -5.55 2.53
C ASP A 124 7.14 -6.77 2.26
N GLU A 125 7.06 -7.32 1.03
CA GLU A 125 7.62 -8.63 0.70
C GLU A 125 9.13 -8.74 0.88
N GLN A 126 9.92 -7.76 0.40
CA GLN A 126 11.38 -7.85 0.46
C GLN A 126 11.90 -7.72 1.89
N PRO A 127 11.40 -6.79 2.72
CA PRO A 127 11.64 -6.79 4.16
C PRO A 127 11.18 -8.07 4.84
N ALA A 128 10.01 -8.61 4.49
CA ALA A 128 9.56 -9.89 5.04
C ALA A 128 10.57 -11.02 4.75
N LYS A 129 11.06 -11.10 3.51
CA LYS A 129 12.10 -12.06 3.09
C LYS A 129 13.39 -11.86 3.89
N ALA A 130 13.80 -10.61 4.12
CA ALA A 130 14.96 -10.31 4.94
C ALA A 130 14.77 -10.76 6.41
N PHE A 131 13.60 -10.52 7.00
CA PHE A 131 13.30 -10.99 8.37
C PHE A 131 13.31 -12.52 8.47
N VAL A 132 12.65 -13.22 7.55
CA VAL A 132 12.59 -14.69 7.55
C VAL A 132 13.95 -15.32 7.28
N ALA A 133 14.76 -14.76 6.39
CA ALA A 133 16.12 -15.25 6.14
C ALA A 133 17.03 -15.13 7.37
N ASN A 134 16.83 -14.10 8.19
CA ASN A 134 17.67 -13.80 9.36
C ASN A 134 17.09 -14.29 10.69
N THR A 135 15.87 -14.84 10.70
CA THR A 135 15.16 -15.21 11.92
C THR A 135 14.50 -16.58 11.79
N THR A 136 14.93 -17.54 12.61
CA THR A 136 14.35 -18.89 12.64
C THR A 136 12.94 -18.89 13.20
N GLY A 137 12.07 -19.74 12.66
CA GLY A 137 10.71 -19.95 13.18
C GLY A 137 9.68 -18.93 12.68
N LEU A 138 9.98 -18.25 11.58
CA LEU A 138 9.05 -17.40 10.84
C LEU A 138 8.87 -17.94 9.43
N LYS A 139 7.68 -17.74 8.86
CA LYS A 139 7.41 -17.99 7.45
C LYS A 139 6.48 -16.93 6.88
N ILE A 140 6.55 -16.76 5.57
CA ILE A 140 5.70 -15.84 4.79
C ILE A 140 4.55 -16.65 4.19
N LEU A 141 3.32 -16.14 4.26
CA LEU A 141 2.18 -16.73 3.54
C LEU A 141 2.31 -16.43 2.03
N GLU A 142 1.94 -17.40 1.20
CA GLU A 142 2.12 -17.29 -0.26
C GLU A 142 1.22 -16.23 -0.91
N GLU A 143 0.00 -16.07 -0.38
CA GLU A 143 -0.99 -15.11 -0.87
C GLU A 143 -0.55 -13.66 -0.56
N PRO A 144 -0.42 -12.79 -1.58
CA PRO A 144 -0.24 -11.35 -1.37
C PRO A 144 -1.39 -10.75 -0.58
N PHE A 145 -1.08 -9.90 0.40
CA PHE A 145 -2.10 -9.13 1.12
C PHE A 145 -2.59 -7.93 0.31
N ALA A 146 -1.68 -7.20 -0.33
CA ALA A 146 -1.97 -6.07 -1.21
C ALA A 146 -0.83 -5.85 -2.21
N GLU A 147 -1.12 -5.35 -3.41
CA GLU A 147 -0.11 -4.94 -4.40
C GLU A 147 0.25 -3.46 -4.20
N GLU A 148 1.50 -3.09 -4.49
CA GLU A 148 2.04 -1.77 -4.18
C GLU A 148 3.01 -1.27 -5.27
N ASP A 149 3.02 0.05 -5.46
CA ASP A 149 4.02 0.74 -6.28
C ASP A 149 4.67 1.84 -5.44
N TYR A 150 6.01 1.81 -5.35
CA TYR A 150 6.79 2.77 -4.59
C TYR A 150 7.27 3.92 -5.48
N ALA A 151 7.16 5.14 -4.96
CA ALA A 151 7.61 6.36 -5.61
C ALA A 151 8.27 7.31 -4.61
N ILE A 152 9.07 8.25 -5.12
CA ILE A 152 9.65 9.32 -4.33
C ILE A 152 8.53 10.32 -4.01
N CYS A 153 8.40 10.67 -2.73
CA CYS A 153 7.46 11.67 -2.24
C CYS A 153 8.11 13.07 -2.31
N ILE A 154 7.44 14.05 -2.92
CA ILE A 154 7.90 15.43 -3.06
C ILE A 154 6.79 16.40 -2.64
N SER A 155 7.14 17.62 -2.23
CA SER A 155 6.13 18.65 -1.95
C SER A 155 5.35 19.02 -3.21
N LYS A 156 4.01 19.16 -3.10
CA LYS A 156 3.13 19.59 -4.20
C LYS A 156 3.46 20.98 -4.73
N ASP A 157 4.13 21.79 -3.92
CA ASP A 157 4.54 23.13 -4.30
C ASP A 157 5.85 23.12 -5.13
N ASN A 158 6.45 21.94 -5.36
CA ASN A 158 7.71 21.77 -6.08
C ASN A 158 7.61 20.84 -7.31
N ALA A 159 6.63 21.12 -8.17
CA ALA A 159 6.42 20.37 -9.41
C ALA A 159 7.64 20.36 -10.37
N ASP A 160 8.51 21.38 -10.30
CA ASP A 160 9.76 21.42 -11.08
C ASP A 160 10.75 20.34 -10.61
N LEU A 161 10.87 20.11 -9.29
CA LEU A 161 11.68 19.02 -8.76
C LEU A 161 11.09 17.65 -9.11
N THR A 162 9.76 17.47 -9.02
CA THR A 162 9.10 16.23 -9.46
C THR A 162 9.44 15.90 -10.92
N ALA A 163 9.31 16.88 -11.83
CA ALA A 163 9.61 16.68 -13.25
C ALA A 163 11.08 16.29 -13.48
N LYS A 164 12.02 16.98 -12.84
CA LYS A 164 13.46 16.69 -12.93
C LYS A 164 13.81 15.30 -12.39
N ILE A 165 13.18 14.89 -11.28
CA ILE A 165 13.36 13.55 -10.73
C ILE A 165 12.85 12.49 -11.70
N ASN A 166 11.70 12.70 -12.34
CA ASN A 166 11.18 11.76 -13.33
C ASN A 166 12.11 11.64 -14.56
N GLU A 167 12.67 12.76 -15.03
CA GLU A 167 13.69 12.74 -16.09
C GLU A 167 14.94 11.95 -15.66
N ALA A 168 15.43 12.16 -14.45
CA ALA A 168 16.58 11.42 -13.91
C ALA A 168 16.29 9.92 -13.73
N LEU A 169 15.13 9.55 -13.19
CA LEU A 169 14.71 8.16 -13.04
C LEU A 169 14.58 7.47 -14.41
N ALA A 170 14.01 8.15 -15.41
CA ALA A 170 13.91 7.63 -16.76
C ALA A 170 15.31 7.36 -17.37
N GLN A 171 16.25 8.30 -17.20
CA GLN A 171 17.63 8.12 -17.66
C GLN A 171 18.32 6.93 -16.97
N LEU A 172 18.25 6.87 -15.63
CA LEU A 172 18.88 5.81 -14.83
C LEU A 172 18.28 4.43 -15.10
N LYS A 173 17.02 4.39 -15.53
CA LYS A 173 16.36 3.17 -15.99
C LYS A 173 16.82 2.79 -17.41
N GLU A 174 16.92 3.75 -18.32
CA GLU A 174 17.35 3.51 -19.70
C GLU A 174 18.80 3.04 -19.79
N ASP A 175 19.70 3.61 -18.98
CA ASP A 175 21.13 3.24 -18.96
C ASP A 175 21.44 1.98 -18.11
N GLY A 176 20.44 1.43 -17.42
CA GLY A 176 20.55 0.22 -16.61
C GLY A 176 21.15 0.43 -15.22
N THR A 177 21.40 1.66 -14.80
CA THR A 177 21.89 1.98 -13.45
C THR A 177 20.91 1.53 -12.38
N LEU A 178 19.61 1.83 -12.54
CA LEU A 178 18.59 1.43 -11.57
C LEU A 178 18.47 -0.10 -11.46
N ASP A 179 18.55 -0.81 -12.57
CA ASP A 179 18.56 -2.27 -12.60
C ASP A 179 19.76 -2.86 -11.85
N ASN A 180 20.94 -2.24 -12.00
CA ASN A 180 22.15 -2.66 -11.30
C ASN A 180 22.07 -2.39 -9.80
N ILE A 181 21.52 -1.24 -9.39
CA ILE A 181 21.23 -0.93 -7.98
C ILE A 181 20.34 -2.03 -7.40
N VAL A 182 19.22 -2.35 -8.04
CA VAL A 182 18.31 -3.39 -7.55
C VAL A 182 19.01 -4.75 -7.45
N LYS A 183 19.76 -5.17 -8.48
CA LYS A 183 20.52 -6.43 -8.50
C LYS A 183 21.57 -6.52 -7.38
N ASN A 184 22.14 -5.39 -6.97
CA ASN A 184 23.11 -5.34 -5.89
C ASN A 184 22.50 -5.73 -4.54
N TYR A 185 21.19 -5.58 -4.37
CA TYR A 185 20.53 -5.86 -3.10
C TYR A 185 19.59 -7.06 -3.15
N ILE A 186 18.98 -7.33 -4.31
CA ILE A 186 18.00 -8.40 -4.53
C ILE A 186 18.56 -9.40 -5.56
N GLY A 187 18.49 -10.68 -5.22
CA GLY A 187 18.90 -11.81 -6.06
C GLY A 187 20.06 -12.59 -5.48
N ASP A 188 19.90 -13.92 -5.40
CA ASP A 188 20.86 -14.80 -4.71
C ASP A 188 22.26 -14.76 -5.35
N ASP A 189 22.34 -14.69 -6.68
CA ASP A 189 23.61 -14.69 -7.42
C ASP A 189 24.15 -13.27 -7.71
N THR A 190 23.37 -12.22 -7.46
CA THR A 190 23.71 -10.83 -7.83
C THR A 190 23.96 -9.92 -6.65
N LYS A 191 23.48 -10.27 -5.45
CA LYS A 191 23.65 -9.44 -4.24
C LYS A 191 25.13 -9.12 -3.99
N GLY A 192 25.45 -7.83 -3.86
CA GLY A 192 26.80 -7.30 -3.63
C GLY A 192 27.70 -7.21 -4.86
N GLN A 193 27.23 -7.55 -6.06
CA GLN A 193 28.05 -7.57 -7.28
C GLN A 193 28.02 -6.26 -8.08
N PHE A 194 27.11 -5.34 -7.75
CA PHE A 194 26.84 -4.13 -8.53
C PHE A 194 26.73 -2.89 -7.63
N PRO A 195 27.71 -2.60 -6.77
CA PRO A 195 27.64 -1.43 -5.89
C PRO A 195 27.52 -0.16 -6.73
N TYR A 196 26.62 0.74 -6.32
CA TYR A 196 26.55 2.05 -6.94
C TYR A 196 27.73 2.91 -6.49
N GLU A 197 28.40 3.56 -7.44
CA GLU A 197 29.46 4.52 -7.19
C GLU A 197 29.14 5.81 -7.96
N SER A 198 29.08 6.93 -7.24
CA SER A 198 28.92 8.24 -7.87
C SER A 198 30.03 8.50 -8.90
N PRO A 199 29.70 9.08 -10.07
CA PRO A 199 30.73 9.50 -11.02
C PRO A 199 31.71 10.50 -10.38
N ALA A 200 32.99 10.42 -10.76
CA ALA A 200 34.06 11.19 -10.11
C ALA A 200 33.98 12.70 -10.34
N ASP A 201 33.28 13.13 -11.39
CA ASP A 201 33.20 14.50 -11.90
C ASP A 201 31.78 15.10 -11.81
N VAL A 202 30.90 14.54 -10.98
CA VAL A 202 29.58 15.13 -10.70
C VAL A 202 29.76 16.55 -10.15
N ASP A 203 29.17 17.53 -10.83
CA ASP A 203 29.04 18.89 -10.31
C ASP A 203 27.90 18.95 -9.29
N ARG A 204 28.22 19.17 -8.01
CA ARG A 204 27.23 19.26 -6.93
C ARG A 204 26.86 20.71 -6.56
N SER A 205 26.97 21.63 -7.51
CA SER A 205 26.77 23.06 -7.27
C SER A 205 25.30 23.46 -7.03
N ASN A 206 24.32 22.59 -7.28
CA ASN A 206 22.91 22.92 -7.08
C ASN A 206 22.45 22.92 -5.62
N GLY A 207 23.34 22.56 -4.68
CA GLY A 207 23.08 22.57 -3.25
C GLY A 207 22.78 21.16 -2.72
N THR A 208 21.96 21.07 -1.68
CA THR A 208 21.67 19.80 -0.99
C THR A 208 20.18 19.48 -1.08
N LEU A 209 19.85 18.24 -1.41
CA LEU A 209 18.51 17.67 -1.21
C LEU A 209 18.52 16.80 0.05
N VAL A 210 17.55 17.04 0.92
CA VAL A 210 17.35 16.29 2.16
C VAL A 210 16.33 15.18 1.91
N MET A 211 16.76 13.93 2.03
CA MET A 211 15.93 12.73 1.98
C MET A 211 15.48 12.35 3.38
N ALA A 212 14.18 12.34 3.63
CA ALA A 212 13.56 11.73 4.79
C ALA A 212 13.28 10.24 4.55
N THR A 213 13.65 9.40 5.50
CA THR A 213 13.50 7.95 5.41
C THR A 213 13.30 7.28 6.78
N ASN A 214 13.02 5.97 6.82
CA ASN A 214 13.04 5.14 8.02
C ASN A 214 13.99 3.94 7.80
N ALA A 215 15.23 4.03 8.28
CA ALA A 215 16.32 3.13 7.88
C ALA A 215 16.30 1.75 8.58
N TYR A 216 15.16 1.08 8.62
CA TYR A 216 14.96 -0.25 9.22
C TYR A 216 14.21 -1.20 8.28
N PHE A 217 14.40 -1.02 6.97
CA PHE A 217 13.62 -1.62 5.90
C PHE A 217 14.52 -2.26 4.82
N GLU A 218 15.40 -3.20 5.23
CA GLU A 218 16.24 -3.97 4.30
C GLU A 218 15.34 -4.70 3.28
N PRO A 219 15.61 -4.63 1.96
CA PRO A 219 16.82 -4.14 1.30
C PRO A 219 16.78 -2.69 0.79
N TYR A 220 15.72 -1.93 1.06
CA TYR A 220 15.52 -0.60 0.48
C TYR A 220 16.30 0.48 1.23
N GLU A 221 16.16 0.55 2.55
CA GLU A 221 16.89 1.49 3.40
C GLU A 221 17.19 0.86 4.75
N TYR A 222 18.46 0.77 5.10
CA TYR A 222 18.86 0.18 6.36
C TYR A 222 20.26 0.63 6.75
N TYR A 223 20.57 0.53 8.04
CA TYR A 223 21.92 0.78 8.51
C TYR A 223 22.87 -0.38 8.17
N GLN A 224 23.97 -0.07 7.49
CA GLN A 224 25.17 -0.89 7.45
C GLN A 224 26.29 -0.16 8.19
N GLY A 225 26.55 -0.58 9.44
CA GLY A 225 27.42 0.17 10.34
C GLY A 225 26.77 1.49 10.74
N ASP A 226 27.43 2.61 10.44
CA ASP A 226 26.97 3.98 10.71
C ASP A 226 26.32 4.67 9.50
N LYS A 227 26.20 3.97 8.36
CA LYS A 227 25.66 4.51 7.11
C LYS A 227 24.31 3.92 6.78
N VAL A 228 23.40 4.76 6.29
CA VAL A 228 22.18 4.30 5.62
C VAL A 228 22.54 3.88 4.20
N VAL A 229 22.21 2.65 3.83
CA VAL A 229 22.44 2.03 2.52
C VAL A 229 21.17 1.32 2.06
N GLY A 230 21.15 0.83 0.82
CA GLY A 230 20.04 0.09 0.26
C GLY A 230 19.59 0.65 -1.10
N ILE A 231 18.57 0.03 -1.68
CA ILE A 231 18.03 0.42 -2.99
C ILE A 231 17.59 1.89 -2.98
N ASP A 232 16.87 2.32 -1.95
CA ASP A 232 16.32 3.68 -1.84
C ASP A 232 17.44 4.72 -1.66
N ALA A 233 18.45 4.40 -0.84
CA ALA A 233 19.60 5.28 -0.62
C ALA A 233 20.46 5.43 -1.89
N ASP A 234 20.79 4.33 -2.56
CA ASP A 234 21.62 4.35 -3.78
C ASP A 234 20.88 4.97 -4.97
N MET A 235 19.57 4.71 -5.09
CA MET A 235 18.73 5.32 -6.12
C MET A 235 18.61 6.84 -5.89
N ALA A 236 18.36 7.28 -4.65
CA ALA A 236 18.32 8.71 -4.33
C ALA A 236 19.67 9.39 -4.58
N GLN A 237 20.78 8.71 -4.28
CA GLN A 237 22.12 9.21 -4.56
C GLN A 237 22.34 9.36 -6.07
N ALA A 238 21.93 8.36 -6.87
CA ALA A 238 22.04 8.40 -8.31
C ALA A 238 21.20 9.51 -8.94
N VAL A 239 19.98 9.72 -8.45
CA VAL A 239 19.12 10.85 -8.86
C VAL A 239 19.80 12.19 -8.54
N CYS A 240 20.35 12.34 -7.33
CA CYS A 240 21.08 13.56 -6.97
C CYS A 240 22.32 13.79 -7.85
N ASP A 241 23.00 12.72 -8.26
CA ASP A 241 24.17 12.80 -9.14
C ASP A 241 23.80 13.28 -10.54
N VAL A 242 22.70 12.79 -11.10
CA VAL A 242 22.16 13.27 -12.38
C VAL A 242 21.75 14.74 -12.29
N LEU A 243 21.13 15.14 -11.17
CA LEU A 243 20.62 16.48 -10.97
C LEU A 243 21.64 17.48 -10.43
N GLY A 244 22.86 17.03 -10.09
CA GLY A 244 23.93 17.87 -9.58
C GLY A 244 23.71 18.41 -8.16
N TYR A 245 23.05 17.63 -7.30
CA TYR A 245 22.85 17.93 -5.88
C TYR A 245 23.73 17.06 -4.98
N GLU A 246 24.03 17.54 -3.77
CA GLU A 246 24.44 16.70 -2.65
C GLU A 246 23.21 16.02 -2.03
N LEU A 247 23.32 14.73 -1.70
CA LEU A 247 22.30 14.03 -0.94
C LEU A 247 22.61 14.09 0.56
N LYS A 248 21.62 14.45 1.36
CA LYS A 248 21.65 14.30 2.82
C LYS A 248 20.50 13.40 3.26
N ILE A 249 20.80 12.29 3.92
CA ILE A 249 19.79 11.36 4.42
C ILE A 249 19.50 11.66 5.90
N GLU A 250 18.21 11.75 6.23
CA GLU A 250 17.67 11.97 7.58
C GLU A 250 16.72 10.83 7.95
N ASP A 251 17.13 10.03 8.93
CA ASP A 251 16.33 8.93 9.48
C ASP A 251 15.30 9.47 10.50
N MET A 252 14.04 9.07 10.34
CA MET A 252 12.92 9.44 11.20
C MET A 252 11.83 8.37 11.22
N GLU A 253 10.79 8.58 12.03
CA GLU A 253 9.62 7.70 12.03
C GLU A 253 8.88 7.80 10.69
N PHE A 254 8.41 6.65 10.17
CA PHE A 254 7.80 6.57 8.84
C PHE A 254 6.59 7.50 8.68
N ASP A 255 5.72 7.53 9.71
CA ASP A 255 4.52 8.37 9.77
C ASP A 255 4.83 9.88 9.75
N SER A 256 6.07 10.26 10.05
CA SER A 256 6.54 11.65 10.08
C SER A 256 7.06 12.14 8.73
N ILE A 257 7.34 11.24 7.77
CA ILE A 257 7.98 11.58 6.49
C ILE A 257 7.13 12.57 5.69
N ILE A 258 5.84 12.27 5.46
CA ILE A 258 4.95 13.14 4.67
C ILE A 258 4.87 14.54 5.29
N ASN A 259 4.77 14.64 6.61
CA ASN A 259 4.77 15.93 7.31
C ASN A 259 6.11 16.68 7.17
N ALA A 260 7.25 15.96 7.14
CA ALA A 260 8.55 16.56 6.90
C ALA A 260 8.64 17.17 5.49
N ILE A 261 8.07 16.51 4.49
CA ILE A 261 7.96 17.02 3.11
C ILE A 261 7.06 18.25 3.05
N GLN A 262 5.86 18.19 3.64
CA GLN A 262 4.92 19.30 3.62
C GLN A 262 5.45 20.55 4.33
N SER A 263 6.22 20.38 5.41
CA SER A 263 6.81 21.48 6.16
C SER A 263 8.08 22.05 5.54
N GLY A 264 8.63 21.40 4.49
CA GLY A 264 9.91 21.76 3.89
C GLY A 264 11.12 21.42 4.79
N LYS A 265 10.94 20.55 5.78
CA LYS A 265 12.06 20.01 6.58
C LYS A 265 12.91 19.02 5.76
N ALA A 266 12.27 18.32 4.84
CA ALA A 266 12.91 17.45 3.86
C ALA A 266 12.38 17.77 2.45
N ASP A 267 13.19 17.47 1.44
CA ASP A 267 12.87 17.70 0.04
C ASP A 267 12.32 16.45 -0.65
N LEU A 268 12.81 15.28 -0.25
CA LEU A 268 12.46 13.96 -0.80
C LEU A 268 12.04 13.01 0.32
N GLY A 269 10.96 12.26 0.15
CA GLY A 269 10.61 11.11 0.98
C GLY A 269 10.87 9.84 0.20
N VAL A 270 11.81 9.00 0.65
CA VAL A 270 12.18 7.75 -0.02
C VAL A 270 12.33 6.69 1.05
N ALA A 271 11.35 5.79 1.16
CA ALA A 271 11.26 4.77 2.20
C ALA A 271 10.29 3.65 1.81
N GLY A 272 10.35 3.15 0.58
CA GLY A 272 9.34 2.25 0.01
C GLY A 272 7.92 2.83 0.08
N ILE A 273 7.75 4.13 -0.20
CA ILE A 273 6.47 4.80 0.02
C ILE A 273 5.50 4.45 -1.10
N THR A 274 4.49 3.64 -0.77
CA THR A 274 3.38 3.32 -1.69
C THR A 274 2.58 4.55 -2.11
N VAL A 275 2.33 4.70 -3.41
CA VAL A 275 1.45 5.75 -3.94
C VAL A 275 0.00 5.42 -3.57
N THR A 276 -0.68 6.35 -2.89
CA THR A 276 -2.12 6.24 -2.59
C THR A 276 -2.85 7.54 -2.89
N GLU A 277 -4.15 7.45 -3.19
CA GLU A 277 -4.98 8.64 -3.45
C GLU A 277 -4.97 9.61 -2.26
N ASP A 278 -5.00 9.10 -1.03
CA ASP A 278 -4.95 9.93 0.18
C ASP A 278 -3.60 10.65 0.36
N ARG A 279 -2.48 9.95 0.10
CA ARG A 279 -1.16 10.59 0.15
C ARG A 279 -1.04 11.67 -0.94
N GLN A 280 -1.56 11.42 -2.14
CA GLN A 280 -1.58 12.39 -3.25
C GLN A 280 -2.39 13.66 -2.96
N GLN A 281 -3.30 13.65 -1.99
CA GLN A 281 -3.95 14.88 -1.53
C GLN A 281 -2.93 15.82 -0.87
N SER A 282 -1.93 15.25 -0.18
CA SER A 282 -0.98 15.94 0.70
C SER A 282 0.39 16.22 0.06
N VAL A 283 0.87 15.31 -0.77
CA VAL A 283 2.20 15.34 -1.42
C VAL A 283 2.06 15.00 -2.90
N ASP A 284 3.11 15.26 -3.66
CA ASP A 284 3.28 14.80 -5.04
C ASP A 284 4.20 13.57 -5.08
N PHE A 285 4.15 12.81 -6.16
CA PHE A 285 4.97 11.61 -6.33
C PHE A 285 5.71 11.63 -7.67
N SER A 286 6.92 11.08 -7.66
CA SER A 286 7.61 10.70 -8.89
C SER A 286 6.89 9.58 -9.63
N ASP A 287 7.36 9.24 -10.82
CA ASP A 287 7.08 7.95 -11.44
C ASP A 287 7.58 6.82 -10.51
N SER A 288 6.87 5.70 -10.48
CA SER A 288 7.21 4.57 -9.61
C SER A 288 8.56 3.95 -10.01
N TYR A 289 9.42 3.73 -9.03
CA TYR A 289 10.75 3.14 -9.23
C TYR A 289 10.79 1.63 -8.91
N ALA A 290 9.79 1.13 -8.17
CA ALA A 290 9.66 -0.28 -7.84
C ALA A 290 8.18 -0.67 -7.67
N SER A 291 7.87 -1.93 -7.99
CA SER A 291 6.61 -2.57 -7.62
C SER A 291 6.89 -3.63 -6.55
N SER A 292 5.95 -3.79 -5.63
CA SER A 292 6.06 -4.66 -4.47
C SER A 292 4.67 -5.15 -4.05
N LYS A 293 4.61 -5.86 -2.94
CA LYS A 293 3.37 -6.29 -2.31
C LYS A 293 3.54 -6.35 -0.79
N GLN A 294 2.46 -6.11 -0.07
CA GLN A 294 2.32 -6.51 1.33
C GLN A 294 2.13 -8.02 1.41
N VAL A 295 2.75 -8.63 2.41
CA VAL A 295 2.59 -10.06 2.74
C VAL A 295 2.34 -10.23 4.23
N ILE A 296 2.01 -11.45 4.63
CA ILE A 296 1.77 -11.81 6.03
C ILE A 296 2.90 -12.71 6.51
N ILE A 297 3.59 -12.29 7.57
CA ILE A 297 4.53 -13.12 8.33
C ILE A 297 3.79 -13.77 9.48
N ILE A 298 3.99 -15.08 9.66
CA ILE A 298 3.51 -15.84 10.81
C ILE A 298 4.66 -16.62 11.45
N LYS A 299 4.43 -17.10 12.67
CA LYS A 299 5.31 -18.06 13.34
C LYS A 299 5.11 -19.46 12.74
N GLU A 300 6.19 -20.22 12.58
CA GLU A 300 6.16 -21.63 12.14
C GLU A 300 5.49 -22.57 13.16
#